data_AF-A0A1R3FU84-F1
#
_entry.id   AF-A0A1R3FU84-F1
#
_cell.length_a   1.000
_cell.length_b   1.000
_cell.length_c   1.000
_cell.angle_alpha   90.00
_cell.angle_beta   90.00
_cell.angle_gamma   90.00
#
_symmetry.space_group_name_H-M   'P 1'
#
loop_
_entity.id
_entity.type
_entity.pdbx_description
1 polymer ?
#
loop_
_entity_poly.entity_id
_entity_poly.type
_entity_poly.pdbx_seq_one_letter_code
_entity_poly.pdbx_strand_id
1 'polypeptide(L)'
;MEESGRRRQQRRNHPSTTSSSSTTGSTHFRSQIFSSNPARTTQSSNFVPRSTATIGTAPHNTRNSGHLPRWKSETNENNQREGEKEAGEEVGSIVGTCPFMCPDGERAQRERLRDLAVFERLNGDPRKTSPALAVKKGRGGNALELSTDLNIRTISLKYVQASDVRPLSVLEDTLNYLLNLMESSEHPFEVVHDFIFDRTRSIRQDLSMQNIVSDRAICMYEKMVKFHVVSHHRLRSCGGSSISSLHYLNMEQLSKTLASLYLLYEANHGTNPIYENEAEFRSLYVLLHLDSKGQQTESLSFWFSRVPSLVMKSKEMHFARQVLRFYRMGNYRSFLCTVSAEASYLQYCIIEHYVNEVQALAVSYINNCCYKLHPYPLEHLSKLLMMKESDLESFCHACGLETSSDGDGNKSLPTKQTTFCNPREVFKATSFWDFSSRKVERLTAFFEIAGLLALKYMGLGYFKLVK
;
A
#
# COMPACT_ATOMS: atom_id res chain seq x y z
N MET A 1 -40.61 28.70 68.74
CA MET A 1 -39.30 28.33 68.19
C MET A 1 -39.36 28.54 66.68
N GLU A 2 -39.75 29.72 66.17
CA GLU A 2 -39.06 31.04 66.24
C GLU A 2 -37.58 30.90 65.91
N GLU A 3 -36.99 31.58 64.92
CA GLU A 3 -37.37 32.72 64.09
C GLU A 3 -36.18 32.89 63.09
N SER A 4 -36.18 33.59 61.95
CA SER A 4 -37.14 34.43 61.24
C SER A 4 -36.54 34.60 59.83
N GLY A 5 -37.31 34.34 58.78
CA GLY A 5 -36.87 34.47 57.38
C GLY A 5 -37.84 35.29 56.57
N ARG A 6 -37.63 36.61 56.48
CA ARG A 6 -38.26 37.59 55.56
C ARG A 6 -37.30 38.81 55.55
N ARG A 7 -37.01 39.54 54.48
CA ARG A 7 -37.65 39.73 53.17
C ARG A 7 -36.73 40.62 52.31
N ARG A 8 -36.76 40.37 50.99
CA ARG A 8 -36.86 41.34 49.87
C ARG A 8 -35.78 42.42 49.59
N GLN A 9 -35.34 42.33 48.33
CA GLN A 9 -35.35 43.34 47.25
C GLN A 9 -34.19 44.33 47.06
N GLN A 10 -33.55 44.15 45.90
CA GLN A 10 -33.26 45.15 44.86
C GLN A 10 -32.60 46.46 45.27
N ARG A 11 -31.40 46.71 44.72
CA ARG A 11 -31.17 47.82 43.77
C ARG A 11 -29.83 47.70 43.05
N ARG A 12 -29.88 48.15 41.79
CA ARG A 12 -28.79 48.34 40.82
C ARG A 12 -27.64 49.19 41.37
N ASN A 13 -26.43 48.99 40.83
CA ASN A 13 -25.66 50.03 40.13
C ASN A 13 -24.33 49.47 39.57
N HIS A 14 -24.13 49.58 38.25
CA HIS A 14 -22.83 49.72 37.57
C HIS A 14 -22.23 51.12 37.91
N PRO A 15 -20.98 51.53 37.57
CA PRO A 15 -20.08 51.05 36.51
C PRO A 15 -18.55 51.12 36.83
N SER A 16 -17.75 51.06 35.75
CA SER A 16 -16.44 51.70 35.50
C SER A 16 -15.11 50.94 35.67
N THR A 17 -14.43 50.97 34.53
CA THR A 17 -13.09 50.59 34.05
C THR A 17 -11.93 51.43 34.59
N THR A 18 -10.73 50.81 34.72
CA THR A 18 -9.36 51.26 34.30
C THR A 18 -8.32 50.23 34.77
N SER A 19 -7.61 49.49 33.90
CA SER A 19 -6.35 49.77 33.16
C SER A 19 -5.04 49.70 33.97
N SER A 20 -4.14 48.74 33.63
CA SER A 20 -2.66 48.87 33.50
C SER A 20 -1.97 47.49 33.38
N SER A 21 -1.42 47.14 32.19
CA SER A 21 0.02 46.90 31.86
C SER A 21 0.78 45.90 32.74
N SER A 22 1.42 44.83 32.24
CA SER A 22 2.63 44.90 31.39
C SER A 22 3.26 43.50 31.14
N THR A 23 3.97 43.38 30.00
CA THR A 23 5.23 42.63 29.72
C THR A 23 5.39 41.08 29.76
N THR A 24 5.92 40.61 28.61
CA THR A 24 6.99 39.58 28.37
C THR A 24 6.72 38.09 28.56
N GLY A 25 7.15 37.31 27.55
CA GLY A 25 7.83 36.02 27.76
C GLY A 25 7.33 34.83 26.94
N SER A 26 8.02 34.54 25.84
CA SER A 26 7.86 33.40 24.91
C SER A 26 8.44 32.09 25.45
N THR A 27 7.87 30.94 25.08
CA THR A 27 8.61 29.69 24.88
C THR A 27 8.27 29.05 23.52
N HIS A 28 9.34 28.81 22.75
CA HIS A 28 9.38 28.35 21.37
C HIS A 28 9.03 26.87 21.19
N PHE A 29 8.38 26.55 20.06
CA PHE A 29 8.64 25.31 19.30
C PHE A 29 8.97 25.66 17.84
N ARG A 30 10.03 25.03 17.35
CA ARG A 30 10.84 25.37 16.17
C ARG A 30 10.35 24.59 14.94
N SER A 31 9.82 25.30 13.95
CA SER A 31 9.69 24.82 12.56
C SER A 31 10.92 25.28 11.77
N GLN A 32 11.57 24.37 11.04
CA GLN A 32 12.64 24.74 10.10
C GLN A 32 12.10 24.70 8.67
N ILE A 33 12.12 25.88 8.06
CA ILE A 33 11.80 26.19 6.68
C ILE A 33 13.09 26.07 5.84
N PHE A 34 12.96 25.44 4.68
CA PHE A 34 13.96 25.41 3.61
C PHE A 34 14.28 26.84 3.12
N SER A 35 15.55 27.23 3.14
CA SER A 35 16.02 28.50 2.56
C SER A 35 16.57 28.29 1.16
N SER A 36 16.06 29.09 0.24
CA SER A 36 16.55 29.31 -1.12
C SER A 36 17.81 30.17 -1.14
N ASN A 37 18.75 29.82 -2.04
CA ASN A 37 20.01 30.51 -2.35
C ASN A 37 19.87 32.01 -2.66
N PRO A 38 20.99 32.76 -2.57
CA PRO A 38 21.27 33.88 -3.48
C PRO A 38 22.48 33.62 -4.39
N ALA A 39 22.43 34.23 -5.57
CA ALA A 39 23.44 34.19 -6.63
C ALA A 39 24.68 35.04 -6.31
N ARG A 40 25.84 34.65 -6.86
CA ARG A 40 26.96 35.57 -7.13
C ARG A 40 27.70 35.19 -8.41
N THR A 41 27.97 36.21 -9.20
CA THR A 41 28.49 36.21 -10.58
C THR A 41 30.01 36.02 -10.66
N THR A 42 30.41 35.31 -11.72
CA THR A 42 31.66 35.41 -12.53
C THR A 42 33.04 35.33 -11.86
N GLN A 43 33.83 34.32 -12.25
CA GLN A 43 35.05 34.51 -13.04
C GLN A 43 35.50 33.21 -13.74
N SER A 44 36.17 33.40 -14.87
CA SER A 44 36.55 32.46 -15.93
C SER A 44 37.61 31.42 -15.56
N SER A 45 37.56 30.24 -16.18
CA SER A 45 38.73 29.70 -16.89
C SER A 45 38.33 28.60 -17.89
N ASN A 46 38.99 28.65 -19.03
CA ASN A 46 38.87 27.73 -20.16
C ASN A 46 39.51 26.37 -19.87
N PHE A 47 38.90 25.25 -20.30
CA PHE A 47 39.67 24.17 -20.95
C PHE A 47 38.78 23.22 -21.78
N VAL A 48 39.29 22.87 -22.96
CA VAL A 48 38.69 22.08 -24.06
C VAL A 48 38.89 20.56 -23.81
N PRO A 49 38.02 19.67 -24.34
CA PRO A 49 38.07 18.23 -24.05
C PRO A 49 39.09 17.48 -24.92
N ARG A 50 39.61 16.35 -24.43
CA ARG A 50 40.39 15.42 -25.24
C ARG A 50 39.99 13.97 -25.03
N SER A 51 39.41 13.40 -26.09
CA SER A 51 39.27 11.97 -26.34
C SER A 51 40.65 11.32 -26.59
N THR A 52 40.86 10.10 -26.11
CA THR A 52 41.71 9.11 -26.80
C THR A 52 41.21 7.69 -26.49
N ALA A 53 41.21 6.87 -27.55
CA ALA A 53 40.85 5.46 -27.56
C ALA A 53 42.13 4.61 -27.67
N THR A 54 42.14 3.38 -27.13
CA THR A 54 42.82 2.18 -27.66
C THR A 54 42.48 0.97 -26.76
N ILE A 55 41.71 -0.02 -27.24
CA ILE A 55 42.10 -1.33 -27.80
C ILE A 55 42.89 -2.23 -26.84
N GLY A 56 42.35 -3.43 -26.56
CA GLY A 56 43.15 -4.53 -26.01
C GLY A 56 42.38 -5.75 -25.47
N THR A 57 42.07 -6.71 -26.35
CA THR A 57 42.13 -8.18 -26.15
C THR A 57 41.22 -8.88 -25.12
N ALA A 58 40.36 -9.78 -25.64
CA ALA A 58 39.87 -10.97 -24.95
C ALA A 58 40.94 -12.09 -24.96
N PRO A 59 40.88 -13.05 -24.02
CA PRO A 59 40.57 -14.42 -24.46
C PRO A 59 39.66 -15.23 -23.50
N HIS A 60 39.32 -16.42 -24.03
CA HIS A 60 38.30 -17.41 -23.69
C HIS A 60 38.33 -18.11 -22.31
N ASN A 61 37.12 -18.57 -21.92
CA ASN A 61 36.73 -19.81 -21.24
C ASN A 61 37.39 -20.21 -19.91
N THR A 62 36.54 -20.45 -18.89
CA THR A 62 36.32 -21.80 -18.33
C THR A 62 35.04 -21.83 -17.48
N ARG A 63 34.28 -22.92 -17.66
CA ARG A 63 33.20 -23.37 -16.76
C ARG A 63 33.78 -23.64 -15.37
N ASN A 64 33.11 -23.17 -14.31
CA ASN A 64 32.75 -24.06 -13.20
C ASN A 64 31.74 -23.46 -12.21
N SER A 65 30.73 -24.29 -11.90
CA SER A 65 30.12 -24.51 -10.59
C SER A 65 29.72 -23.29 -9.76
N GLY A 66 28.43 -22.97 -9.79
CA GLY A 66 27.78 -22.03 -8.87
C GLY A 66 28.00 -22.43 -7.41
N HIS A 67 28.87 -21.68 -6.74
CA HIS A 67 29.01 -21.70 -5.30
C HIS A 67 28.05 -20.65 -4.73
N LEU A 68 27.00 -21.08 -4.04
CA LEU A 68 26.17 -20.18 -3.22
C LEU A 68 27.06 -19.49 -2.18
N PRO A 69 26.94 -18.17 -1.95
CA PRO A 69 27.57 -17.52 -0.81
C PRO A 69 26.85 -17.91 0.48
N ARG A 70 27.48 -18.85 1.18
CA ARG A 70 27.35 -19.10 2.63
C ARG A 70 27.61 -17.78 3.35
N TRP A 71 26.59 -17.23 4.00
CA TRP A 71 26.73 -16.07 4.88
C TRP A 71 27.66 -16.45 6.03
N LYS A 72 28.78 -15.73 6.15
CA LYS A 72 29.79 -15.96 7.20
C LYS A 72 29.22 -15.51 8.54
N SER A 73 29.07 -16.48 9.43
CA SER A 73 29.05 -16.28 10.88
C SER A 73 30.43 -15.80 11.32
N GLU A 74 30.49 -14.70 12.06
CA GLU A 74 31.69 -14.30 12.78
C GLU A 74 31.93 -15.30 13.92
N THR A 75 33.06 -16.00 13.84
CA THR A 75 33.64 -16.80 14.91
C THR A 75 34.29 -15.88 15.94
N ASN A 76 33.86 -15.96 17.19
CA ASN A 76 34.67 -15.55 18.32
C ASN A 76 34.95 -16.80 19.17
N GLU A 77 36.22 -17.18 19.24
CA GLU A 77 36.70 -18.34 19.99
C GLU A 77 36.74 -18.06 21.50
N ASN A 78 36.62 -19.15 22.27
CA ASN A 78 36.94 -19.35 23.69
C ASN A 78 35.88 -18.95 24.75
N ASN A 79 35.08 -19.93 25.21
CA ASN A 79 35.40 -20.69 26.44
C ASN A 79 34.42 -21.86 26.70
N GLN A 80 35.00 -23.07 26.80
CA GLN A 80 34.67 -24.25 27.64
C GLN A 80 33.46 -24.09 28.62
N ARG A 81 32.53 -25.04 28.85
CA ARG A 81 32.50 -26.53 28.80
C ARG A 81 31.03 -27.01 29.02
N GLU A 82 30.74 -28.19 28.46
CA GLU A 82 29.82 -29.25 28.95
C GLU A 82 28.28 -29.05 28.90
N GLY A 83 27.63 -29.86 28.04
CA GLY A 83 26.17 -30.08 28.02
C GLY A 83 25.61 -30.51 26.66
N GLU A 84 26.14 -31.57 26.04
CA GLU A 84 25.63 -32.11 24.78
C GLU A 84 24.32 -32.90 24.94
N LYS A 85 23.46 -32.76 23.92
CA LYS A 85 22.39 -33.66 23.42
C LYS A 85 20.96 -33.15 23.62
N GLU A 86 20.50 -32.32 22.70
CA GLU A 86 19.26 -32.63 21.97
C GLU A 86 19.51 -32.35 20.48
N ALA A 87 19.43 -33.43 19.70
CA ALA A 87 19.61 -33.42 18.26
C ALA A 87 18.51 -32.59 17.60
N GLY A 88 18.88 -31.90 16.51
CA GLY A 88 17.91 -31.24 15.65
C GLY A 88 16.89 -32.24 15.11
N GLU A 89 15.72 -32.26 15.71
CA GLU A 89 14.51 -32.73 15.03
C GLU A 89 14.25 -31.75 13.88
N GLU A 90 14.23 -32.26 12.64
CA GLU A 90 13.46 -31.64 11.58
C GLU A 90 12.05 -31.41 12.13
N VAL A 91 11.73 -30.16 12.47
CA VAL A 91 10.39 -29.77 12.88
C VAL A 91 9.48 -30.08 11.69
N GLY A 92 8.78 -31.21 11.75
CA GLY A 92 7.81 -31.60 10.75
C GLY A 92 6.83 -30.46 10.53
N SER A 93 6.54 -30.16 9.26
CA SER A 93 5.58 -29.11 8.92
C SER A 93 4.22 -29.46 9.56
N ILE A 94 3.71 -28.61 10.45
CA ILE A 94 2.40 -28.78 11.06
C ILE A 94 1.35 -28.82 9.93
N VAL A 95 0.43 -29.78 9.97
CA VAL A 95 -0.72 -29.82 9.06
C VAL A 95 -1.94 -29.40 9.86
N GLY A 96 -2.60 -28.32 9.44
CA GLY A 96 -3.78 -27.81 10.10
C GLY A 96 -4.98 -28.74 9.95
N THR A 97 -5.75 -28.89 11.02
CA THR A 97 -6.95 -29.75 11.06
C THR A 97 -8.22 -29.00 11.47
N CYS A 98 -8.15 -27.67 11.67
CA CYS A 98 -9.33 -26.85 11.97
C CYS A 98 -10.31 -26.86 10.79
N PRO A 99 -11.54 -27.40 10.93
CA PRO A 99 -12.47 -27.49 9.82
C PRO A 99 -13.24 -26.17 9.57
N PHE A 100 -13.05 -25.16 10.44
CA PHE A 100 -13.80 -23.91 10.41
C PHE A 100 -12.88 -22.70 10.12
N MET A 101 -13.49 -21.57 9.74
CA MET A 101 -12.80 -20.30 9.52
C MET A 101 -12.11 -19.73 10.77
N CYS A 102 -12.53 -20.19 11.96
CA CYS A 102 -11.95 -19.87 13.27
C CYS A 102 -11.94 -21.12 14.17
N PRO A 103 -10.79 -21.49 14.79
CA PRO A 103 -10.71 -22.58 15.75
C PRO A 103 -11.69 -22.43 16.93
N ASP A 104 -12.20 -23.56 17.42
CA ASP A 104 -13.23 -23.57 18.48
C ASP A 104 -12.75 -22.92 19.78
N GLY A 105 -11.49 -23.18 20.17
CA GLY A 105 -10.89 -22.59 21.37
C GLY A 105 -10.77 -21.07 21.28
N GLU A 106 -10.30 -20.55 20.13
CA GLU A 106 -10.22 -19.11 19.89
C GLU A 106 -11.63 -18.50 19.88
N ARG A 107 -12.59 -19.13 19.20
CA ARG A 107 -13.97 -18.65 19.12
C ARG A 107 -14.61 -18.51 20.49
N ALA A 108 -14.54 -19.56 21.32
CA ALA A 108 -15.06 -19.55 22.69
C ALA A 108 -14.35 -18.51 23.57
N GLN A 109 -13.03 -18.36 23.42
CA GLN A 109 -12.26 -17.33 24.12
C GLN A 109 -12.74 -15.93 23.74
N ARG A 110 -12.97 -15.67 22.45
CA ARG A 110 -13.40 -14.35 21.95
C ARG A 110 -14.84 -14.01 22.34
N GLU A 111 -15.73 -15.00 22.45
CA GLU A 111 -17.06 -14.82 23.06
C GLU A 111 -16.95 -14.42 24.54
N ARG A 112 -16.12 -15.14 25.32
CA ARG A 112 -15.90 -14.85 26.74
C ARG A 112 -15.32 -13.46 26.97
N LEU A 113 -14.34 -13.06 26.16
CA LEU A 113 -13.66 -11.77 26.25
C LEU A 113 -14.41 -10.62 25.55
N ARG A 114 -15.51 -10.92 24.85
CA ARG A 114 -16.28 -9.94 24.03
C ARG A 114 -15.43 -9.25 22.97
N ASP A 115 -14.50 -10.00 22.37
CA ASP A 115 -13.59 -9.54 21.32
C ASP A 115 -14.07 -10.01 19.94
N LEU A 116 -15.35 -9.80 19.64
CA LEU A 116 -15.99 -10.11 18.36
C LEU A 116 -16.13 -8.85 17.51
N ALA A 117 -15.61 -8.88 16.29
CA ALA A 117 -15.82 -7.84 15.30
C ALA A 117 -17.29 -7.84 14.85
N VAL A 118 -17.75 -6.73 14.26
CA VAL A 118 -19.16 -6.55 13.88
C VAL A 118 -19.65 -7.67 12.96
N PHE A 119 -18.83 -8.11 12.01
CA PHE A 119 -19.13 -9.19 11.07
C PHE A 119 -19.21 -10.59 11.69
N GLU A 120 -18.71 -10.75 12.91
CA GLU A 120 -18.67 -12.05 13.59
C GLU A 120 -19.86 -12.21 14.56
N ARG A 121 -20.68 -11.18 14.75
CA ARG A 121 -21.74 -11.17 15.78
C ARG A 121 -23.01 -11.81 15.27
N LEU A 122 -23.47 -12.83 15.98
CA LEU A 122 -24.75 -13.46 15.69
C LEU A 122 -25.89 -12.50 16.10
N ASN A 123 -26.72 -12.10 15.12
CA ASN A 123 -27.80 -11.13 15.32
C ASN A 123 -27.35 -9.81 15.96
N GLY A 124 -26.09 -9.41 15.73
CA GLY A 124 -25.49 -8.20 16.31
C GLY A 124 -25.08 -8.30 17.78
N ASP A 125 -25.28 -9.44 18.45
CA ASP A 125 -24.88 -9.63 19.86
C ASP A 125 -23.35 -9.68 19.99
N PRO A 126 -22.70 -8.76 20.74
CA PRO A 126 -21.25 -8.74 20.91
C PRO A 126 -20.69 -9.92 21.73
N ARG A 127 -21.55 -10.79 22.28
CA ARG A 127 -21.16 -11.94 23.12
C ARG A 127 -21.34 -13.28 22.42
N LYS A 128 -21.94 -13.31 21.24
CA LYS A 128 -22.31 -14.54 20.54
C LYS A 128 -21.82 -14.50 19.11
N THR A 129 -21.24 -15.60 18.68
CA THR A 129 -20.88 -15.83 17.28
C THR A 129 -21.37 -17.20 16.82
N SER A 130 -21.05 -17.57 15.59
CA SER A 130 -21.28 -18.91 15.07
C SER A 130 -20.05 -19.37 14.27
N PRO A 131 -19.86 -20.69 14.06
CA PRO A 131 -18.76 -21.19 13.23
C PRO A 131 -18.75 -20.64 11.79
N ALA A 132 -19.91 -20.22 11.28
CA ALA A 132 -20.06 -19.65 9.93
C ALA A 132 -19.67 -18.16 9.84
N LEU A 133 -19.61 -17.45 10.96
CA LEU A 133 -19.30 -16.01 11.01
C LEU A 133 -17.90 -15.74 11.56
N ALA A 134 -17.46 -16.52 12.55
CA ALA A 134 -16.19 -16.30 13.22
C ALA A 134 -15.00 -16.56 12.29
N VAL A 135 -14.09 -15.59 12.19
CA VAL A 135 -12.86 -15.74 11.41
C VAL A 135 -11.65 -15.57 12.33
N LYS A 136 -10.68 -16.48 12.21
CA LYS A 136 -9.47 -16.48 13.04
C LYS A 136 -8.78 -15.11 12.99
N LYS A 137 -8.61 -14.48 14.15
CA LYS A 137 -7.97 -13.16 14.28
C LYS A 137 -6.48 -13.29 13.99
N GLY A 138 -5.87 -12.24 13.43
CA GLY A 138 -4.42 -12.18 13.30
C GLY A 138 -3.80 -12.14 14.70
N ARG A 139 -2.84 -13.03 15.01
CA ARG A 139 -2.09 -12.89 16.27
C ARG A 139 -1.29 -11.58 16.18
N GLY A 140 -1.59 -10.65 17.08
CA GLY A 140 -1.07 -9.29 17.05
C GLY A 140 0.45 -9.24 17.22
N GLY A 141 1.15 -8.78 16.19
CA GLY A 141 2.53 -8.28 16.28
C GLY A 141 2.54 -6.78 16.53
N ASN A 142 1.66 -6.30 17.41
CA ASN A 142 1.58 -4.89 17.80
C ASN A 142 2.11 -4.69 19.24
N ALA A 143 2.62 -5.75 19.86
CA ALA A 143 3.60 -5.64 20.94
C ALA A 143 4.98 -5.66 20.26
N LEU A 144 5.52 -4.45 20.05
CA LEU A 144 6.93 -4.08 19.89
C LEU A 144 7.83 -4.98 19.02
N GLU A 145 8.44 -4.36 18.00
CA GLU A 145 9.61 -4.82 17.26
C GLU A 145 10.48 -5.88 17.98
N LEU A 146 10.72 -6.99 17.30
CA LEU A 146 12.11 -7.41 17.07
C LEU A 146 12.22 -8.24 15.78
N SER A 147 12.74 -7.55 14.76
CA SER A 147 13.59 -8.01 13.67
C SER A 147 13.27 -9.33 12.95
N THR A 148 13.16 -9.20 11.62
CA THR A 148 13.50 -10.21 10.60
C THR A 148 12.91 -11.60 10.81
N ASP A 149 11.78 -11.89 10.17
CA ASP A 149 11.33 -13.18 9.56
C ASP A 149 11.77 -14.56 10.14
N LEU A 150 12.25 -14.60 11.38
CA LEU A 150 12.70 -15.77 12.14
C LEU A 150 11.95 -15.88 13.47
N ASN A 151 11.31 -14.81 13.96
CA ASN A 151 10.64 -14.80 15.27
C ASN A 151 9.24 -15.42 15.30
N ILE A 152 8.69 -15.85 14.14
CA ILE A 152 7.53 -16.76 14.14
C ILE A 152 7.91 -18.14 14.70
N ARG A 153 9.21 -18.50 14.73
CA ARG A 153 9.68 -19.70 15.43
C ARG A 153 9.66 -19.55 16.96
N THR A 154 9.55 -18.33 17.50
CA THR A 154 9.84 -18.05 18.93
C THR A 154 8.60 -17.81 19.81
N ILE A 155 7.40 -17.57 19.24
CA ILE A 155 6.15 -17.89 19.97
C ILE A 155 6.04 -19.41 19.90
N SER A 156 6.66 -20.08 20.88
CA SER A 156 6.81 -21.52 20.98
C SER A 156 5.79 -22.30 20.14
N LEU A 157 6.22 -22.78 18.96
CA LEU A 157 5.49 -23.80 18.19
C LEU A 157 5.07 -24.99 19.09
N LYS A 158 5.75 -25.16 20.24
CA LYS A 158 5.42 -26.10 21.32
C LYS A 158 3.95 -26.05 21.82
N TYR A 159 3.19 -24.98 21.57
CA TYR A 159 1.78 -24.89 22.02
C TYR A 159 0.74 -24.74 20.91
N VAL A 160 1.15 -24.66 19.63
CA VAL A 160 0.18 -24.58 18.53
C VAL A 160 -0.23 -25.98 18.14
N GLN A 161 -1.49 -26.33 18.38
CA GLN A 161 -2.03 -27.63 17.98
C GLN A 161 -2.46 -27.61 16.52
N ALA A 162 -2.50 -28.77 15.86
CA ALA A 162 -3.03 -28.91 14.51
C ALA A 162 -4.46 -28.35 14.40
N SER A 163 -5.28 -28.53 15.45
CA SER A 163 -6.64 -28.00 15.55
C SER A 163 -6.73 -26.47 15.60
N ASP A 164 -5.62 -25.77 15.86
CA ASP A 164 -5.56 -24.31 15.87
C ASP A 164 -5.21 -23.73 14.50
N VAL A 165 -4.85 -24.57 13.52
CA VAL A 165 -4.41 -24.16 12.18
C VAL A 165 -5.40 -24.67 11.14
N ARG A 166 -5.79 -23.81 10.20
CA ARG A 166 -6.73 -24.15 9.13
C ARG A 166 -6.00 -24.84 7.98
N PRO A 167 -6.51 -25.96 7.44
CA PRO A 167 -5.97 -26.57 6.22
C PRO A 167 -6.21 -25.68 5.00
N LEU A 168 -5.48 -25.95 3.90
CA LEU A 168 -5.51 -25.15 2.68
C LEU A 168 -6.92 -24.89 2.12
N SER A 169 -7.80 -25.89 2.09
CA SER A 169 -9.19 -25.72 1.60
C SER A 169 -9.96 -24.69 2.41
N VAL A 170 -9.91 -24.81 3.74
CA VAL A 170 -10.59 -23.88 4.64
C VAL A 170 -9.99 -22.47 4.53
N LEU A 171 -8.68 -22.35 4.32
CA LEU A 171 -8.03 -21.05 4.09
C LEU A 171 -8.52 -20.36 2.82
N GLU A 172 -8.69 -21.11 1.72
CA GLU A 172 -9.24 -20.59 0.47
C GLU A 172 -10.69 -20.14 0.62
N ASP A 173 -11.54 -20.98 1.23
CA ASP A 173 -12.94 -20.66 1.48
C ASP A 173 -13.07 -19.44 2.39
N THR A 174 -12.21 -19.35 3.42
CA THR A 174 -12.13 -18.18 4.30
C THR A 174 -11.77 -16.93 3.50
N LEU A 175 -10.76 -16.99 2.63
CA LEU A 175 -10.35 -15.85 1.83
C LEU A 175 -11.48 -15.39 0.90
N ASN A 176 -12.16 -16.31 0.22
CA ASN A 176 -13.28 -15.98 -0.66
C ASN A 176 -14.43 -15.33 0.12
N TYR A 177 -14.77 -15.85 1.30
CA TYR A 177 -15.76 -15.21 2.19
C TYR A 177 -15.36 -13.76 2.55
N LEU A 178 -14.10 -13.54 2.93
CA LEU A 178 -13.61 -12.21 3.29
C LEU A 178 -13.66 -11.23 2.11
N LEU A 179 -13.30 -11.69 0.91
CA LEU A 179 -13.34 -10.84 -0.28
C LEU A 179 -14.78 -10.48 -0.68
N ASN A 180 -15.73 -11.40 -0.50
CA ASN A 180 -17.15 -11.13 -0.75
C ASN A 180 -17.69 -10.03 0.20
N LEU A 181 -17.24 -9.98 1.46
CA LEU A 181 -17.60 -8.90 2.38
C LEU A 181 -17.17 -7.51 1.89
N MET A 182 -16.10 -7.43 1.10
CA MET A 182 -15.62 -6.16 0.53
C MET A 182 -16.57 -5.59 -0.54
N GLU A 183 -17.37 -6.45 -1.16
CA GLU A 183 -18.31 -6.10 -2.23
C GLU A 183 -19.73 -5.92 -1.69
N SER A 184 -20.14 -6.75 -0.74
CA SER A 184 -21.55 -6.84 -0.31
C SER A 184 -21.86 -6.12 1.01
N SER A 185 -20.86 -5.56 1.71
CA SER A 185 -21.10 -4.98 3.03
C SER A 185 -21.68 -3.57 2.96
N GLU A 186 -22.70 -3.33 3.78
CA GLU A 186 -23.29 -2.01 4.01
C GLU A 186 -22.52 -1.17 5.06
N HIS A 187 -21.49 -1.75 5.70
CA HIS A 187 -20.69 -1.04 6.69
C HIS A 187 -19.72 -0.04 6.05
N PRO A 188 -19.31 1.02 6.78
CA PRO A 188 -18.26 1.91 6.32
C PRO A 188 -17.00 1.12 5.91
N PHE A 189 -16.37 1.55 4.82
CA PHE A 189 -15.28 0.79 4.21
C PHE A 189 -14.09 0.59 5.16
N GLU A 190 -13.84 1.53 6.07
CA GLU A 190 -12.78 1.46 7.08
C GLU A 190 -13.01 0.26 8.02
N VAL A 191 -14.26 0.01 8.40
CA VAL A 191 -14.63 -1.12 9.28
C VAL A 191 -14.44 -2.45 8.54
N VAL A 192 -14.83 -2.50 7.26
CA VAL A 192 -14.65 -3.67 6.40
C VAL A 192 -13.16 -3.93 6.16
N HIS A 193 -12.40 -2.90 5.84
CA HIS A 193 -10.95 -2.94 5.65
C HIS A 193 -10.26 -3.51 6.87
N ASP A 194 -10.49 -2.95 8.06
CA ASP A 194 -9.79 -3.36 9.28
C ASP A 194 -10.05 -4.82 9.62
N PHE A 195 -11.26 -5.30 9.36
CA PHE A 195 -11.61 -6.70 9.52
C PHE A 195 -10.84 -7.59 8.52
N ILE A 196 -10.96 -7.33 7.22
CA ILE A 196 -10.32 -8.16 6.19
C ILE A 196 -8.78 -8.10 6.32
N PHE A 197 -8.23 -6.92 6.60
CA PHE A 197 -6.80 -6.69 6.83
C PHE A 197 -6.26 -7.58 7.95
N ASP A 198 -6.95 -7.64 9.09
CA ASP A 198 -6.53 -8.49 10.21
C ASP A 198 -6.68 -9.99 9.89
N ARG A 199 -7.80 -10.38 9.26
CA ARG A 199 -8.07 -11.79 8.96
C ARG A 199 -7.19 -12.36 7.85
N THR A 200 -6.84 -11.57 6.84
CA THR A 200 -5.88 -11.96 5.79
C THR A 200 -4.48 -12.16 6.35
N ARG A 201 -4.06 -11.37 7.36
CA ARG A 201 -2.82 -11.63 8.11
C ARG A 201 -2.83 -13.01 8.78
N SER A 202 -3.96 -13.41 9.37
CA SER A 202 -4.13 -14.75 9.98
C SER A 202 -4.04 -15.86 8.93
N ILE A 203 -4.61 -15.66 7.74
CA ILE A 203 -4.50 -16.62 6.62
C ILE A 203 -3.04 -16.80 6.20
N ARG A 204 -2.29 -15.72 6.01
CA ARG A 204 -0.85 -15.81 5.69
C ARG A 204 -0.06 -16.51 6.80
N GLN A 205 -0.37 -16.24 8.07
CA GLN A 205 0.24 -16.93 9.20
C GLN A 205 0.02 -18.45 9.10
N ASP A 206 -1.20 -18.90 8.83
CA ASP A 206 -1.51 -20.32 8.68
C ASP A 206 -0.83 -20.96 7.46
N LEU A 207 -0.76 -20.25 6.32
CA LEU A 207 -0.02 -20.72 5.14
C LEU A 207 1.47 -20.91 5.42
N SER A 208 2.09 -19.93 6.09
CA SER A 208 3.51 -19.97 6.45
C SER A 208 3.81 -21.03 7.51
N MET A 209 2.98 -21.18 8.54
CA MET A 209 3.17 -22.22 9.58
C MET A 209 3.18 -23.63 8.98
N GLN A 210 2.34 -23.87 7.98
CA GLN A 210 2.23 -25.17 7.29
C GLN A 210 3.24 -25.33 6.13
N ASN A 211 4.10 -24.34 5.88
CA ASN A 211 5.03 -24.28 4.75
C ASN A 211 4.38 -24.65 3.39
N ILE A 212 3.16 -24.16 3.14
CA ILE A 212 2.42 -24.53 1.93
C ILE A 212 3.01 -23.83 0.71
N VAL A 213 3.50 -24.62 -0.25
CA VAL A 213 3.97 -24.18 -1.55
C VAL A 213 3.13 -24.87 -2.63
N SER A 214 2.23 -24.12 -3.27
CA SER A 214 1.34 -24.63 -4.33
C SER A 214 0.76 -23.50 -5.18
N ASP A 215 0.28 -23.81 -6.39
CA ASP A 215 -0.42 -22.87 -7.26
C ASP A 215 -1.66 -22.25 -6.58
N ARG A 216 -2.32 -23.04 -5.75
CA ARG A 216 -3.43 -22.62 -4.88
C ARG A 216 -3.00 -21.51 -3.92
N ALA A 217 -1.89 -21.72 -3.19
CA ALA A 217 -1.34 -20.70 -2.31
C ALA A 217 -0.93 -19.44 -3.08
N ILE A 218 -0.30 -19.57 -4.25
CA ILE A 218 0.04 -18.44 -5.13
C ILE A 218 -1.22 -17.62 -5.44
N CYS A 219 -2.29 -18.26 -5.92
CA CYS A 219 -3.56 -17.59 -6.22
C CYS A 219 -4.15 -16.86 -4.99
N MET A 220 -4.04 -17.44 -3.80
CA MET A 220 -4.45 -16.78 -2.56
C MET A 220 -3.61 -15.52 -2.27
N TYR A 221 -2.29 -15.58 -2.39
CA TYR A 221 -1.42 -14.43 -2.19
C TYR A 221 -1.70 -13.32 -3.22
N GLU A 222 -1.91 -13.67 -4.49
CA GLU A 222 -2.34 -12.73 -5.53
C GLU A 222 -3.63 -12.01 -5.14
N LYS A 223 -4.65 -12.74 -4.65
CA LYS A 223 -5.91 -12.17 -4.16
C LYS A 223 -5.71 -11.23 -2.97
N MET A 224 -4.85 -11.60 -2.01
CA MET A 224 -4.53 -10.75 -0.86
C MET A 224 -3.78 -9.48 -1.27
N VAL A 225 -2.85 -9.56 -2.22
CA VAL A 225 -2.18 -8.38 -2.79
C VAL A 225 -3.20 -7.46 -3.48
N LYS A 226 -4.10 -8.02 -4.29
CA LYS A 226 -5.19 -7.26 -4.93
C LYS A 226 -6.05 -6.53 -3.88
N PHE A 227 -6.44 -7.22 -2.81
CA PHE A 227 -7.15 -6.59 -1.69
C PHE A 227 -6.39 -5.40 -1.12
N HIS A 228 -5.10 -5.54 -0.81
CA HIS A 228 -4.31 -4.47 -0.23
C HIS A 228 -4.15 -3.28 -1.19
N VAL A 229 -3.92 -3.52 -2.48
CA VAL A 229 -3.81 -2.45 -3.50
C VAL A 229 -5.12 -1.70 -3.67
N VAL A 230 -6.24 -2.41 -3.81
CA VAL A 230 -7.56 -1.80 -3.99
C VAL A 230 -8.01 -1.07 -2.73
N SER A 231 -7.75 -1.66 -1.56
CA SER A 231 -8.08 -1.02 -0.28
C SER A 231 -7.28 0.24 -0.05
N HIS A 232 -6.01 0.24 -0.43
CA HIS A 232 -5.16 1.43 -0.37
C HIS A 232 -5.76 2.61 -1.13
N HIS A 233 -6.23 2.34 -2.34
CA HIS A 233 -6.86 3.32 -3.20
C HIS A 233 -8.22 3.78 -2.64
N ARG A 234 -9.06 2.86 -2.15
CA ARG A 234 -10.35 3.20 -1.52
C ARG A 234 -10.18 4.01 -0.24
N LEU A 235 -9.23 3.67 0.63
CA LEU A 235 -8.95 4.39 1.88
C LEU A 235 -8.58 5.87 1.65
N ARG A 236 -7.98 6.22 0.50
CA ARG A 236 -7.71 7.63 0.15
C ARG A 236 -8.97 8.45 -0.08
N SER A 237 -10.08 7.79 -0.40
CA SER A 237 -11.38 8.43 -0.57
C SER A 237 -12.11 8.67 0.75
N CYS A 238 -11.66 8.04 1.83
CA CYS A 238 -12.20 8.20 3.16
C CYS A 238 -11.63 9.47 3.81
N GLY A 239 -12.43 10.18 4.62
CA GLY A 239 -12.00 11.37 5.37
C GLY A 239 -11.82 11.07 6.86
N GLY A 240 -10.71 11.48 7.48
CA GLY A 240 -10.50 11.31 8.93
C GLY A 240 -9.03 11.24 9.38
N SER A 241 -8.77 11.71 10.62
CA SER A 241 -7.43 11.80 11.20
C SER A 241 -6.74 10.45 11.49
N SER A 242 -7.48 9.33 11.52
CA SER A 242 -6.93 7.97 11.71
C SER A 242 -6.52 7.28 10.39
N ILE A 243 -6.80 7.86 9.23
CA ILE A 243 -6.61 7.19 7.94
C ILE A 243 -5.13 7.04 7.60
N SER A 244 -4.29 8.00 8.01
CA SER A 244 -2.85 7.95 7.74
C SER A 244 -2.18 6.72 8.35
N SER A 245 -2.59 6.29 9.55
CA SER A 245 -2.05 5.07 10.16
C SER A 245 -2.56 3.80 9.48
N LEU A 246 -3.85 3.76 9.10
CA LEU A 246 -4.41 2.64 8.31
C LEU A 246 -3.68 2.49 6.97
N HIS A 247 -3.42 3.60 6.28
CA HIS A 247 -2.72 3.65 5.00
C HIS A 247 -1.28 3.11 5.11
N TYR A 248 -0.55 3.55 6.13
CA TYR A 248 0.80 3.08 6.41
C TYR A 248 0.83 1.57 6.71
N LEU A 249 -0.05 1.10 7.62
CA LEU A 249 -0.12 -0.31 7.98
C LEU A 249 -0.53 -1.19 6.78
N ASN A 250 -1.46 -0.72 5.94
CA ASN A 250 -1.84 -1.40 4.72
C ASN A 250 -0.66 -1.56 3.75
N MET A 251 0.14 -0.51 3.56
CA MET A 251 1.35 -0.57 2.73
C MET A 251 2.39 -1.54 3.27
N GLU A 252 2.58 -1.57 4.59
CA GLU A 252 3.50 -2.51 5.20
C GLU A 252 3.06 -3.97 4.95
N GLN A 253 1.76 -4.26 5.08
CA GLN A 253 1.24 -5.60 4.79
C GLN A 253 1.25 -5.94 3.31
N LEU A 254 1.01 -4.96 2.42
CA LEU A 254 1.15 -5.14 0.98
C LEU A 254 2.58 -5.59 0.64
N SER A 255 3.59 -4.88 1.14
CA SER A 255 5.00 -5.21 0.91
C SER A 255 5.37 -6.60 1.42
N LYS A 256 4.91 -6.98 2.63
CA LYS A 256 5.12 -8.33 3.19
C LYS A 256 4.44 -9.41 2.35
N THR A 257 3.22 -9.15 1.91
CA THR A 257 2.45 -10.11 1.09
C THR A 257 3.09 -10.30 -0.28
N LEU A 258 3.56 -9.22 -0.92
CA LEU A 258 4.33 -9.28 -2.17
C LEU A 258 5.64 -10.05 -2.01
N ALA A 259 6.38 -9.81 -0.93
CA ALA A 259 7.62 -10.54 -0.65
C ALA A 259 7.38 -12.05 -0.54
N SER A 260 6.36 -12.47 0.21
CA SER A 260 5.97 -13.89 0.28
C SER A 260 5.54 -14.45 -1.07
N LEU A 261 4.78 -13.69 -1.87
CA LEU A 261 4.36 -14.10 -3.21
C LEU A 261 5.57 -14.34 -4.14
N TYR A 262 6.59 -13.48 -4.08
CA TYR A 262 7.80 -13.64 -4.87
C TYR A 262 8.60 -14.87 -4.48
N LEU A 263 8.71 -15.17 -3.19
CA LEU A 263 9.33 -16.42 -2.72
C LEU A 263 8.56 -17.65 -3.21
N LEU A 264 7.23 -17.57 -3.28
CA LEU A 264 6.42 -18.66 -3.84
C LEU A 264 6.61 -18.83 -5.35
N TYR A 265 6.71 -17.76 -6.12
CA TYR A 265 7.07 -17.86 -7.55
C TYR A 265 8.44 -18.52 -7.71
N GLU A 266 9.43 -18.08 -6.91
CA GLU A 266 10.79 -18.61 -6.93
C GLU A 266 10.85 -20.10 -6.58
N ALA A 267 10.10 -20.53 -5.56
CA ALA A 267 10.03 -21.93 -5.15
C ALA A 267 9.37 -22.84 -6.20
N ASN A 268 8.52 -22.31 -7.08
CA ASN A 268 7.77 -23.08 -8.08
C ASN A 268 8.28 -22.94 -9.52
N HIS A 269 9.33 -22.16 -9.80
CA HIS A 269 9.90 -22.05 -11.16
C HIS A 269 10.36 -23.39 -11.77
N GLY A 270 10.62 -24.41 -10.93
CA GLY A 270 10.98 -25.75 -11.40
C GLY A 270 9.83 -26.53 -12.04
N THR A 271 8.56 -26.23 -11.68
CA THR A 271 7.37 -26.94 -12.17
C THR A 271 6.66 -26.19 -13.28
N ASN A 272 6.61 -24.85 -13.19
CA ASN A 272 6.08 -23.98 -14.23
C ASN A 272 7.13 -22.93 -14.59
N PRO A 273 7.52 -22.78 -15.87
CA PRO A 273 8.59 -21.87 -16.23
C PRO A 273 8.26 -20.43 -15.80
N ILE A 274 7.01 -19.96 -16.01
CA ILE A 274 6.52 -18.62 -15.59
C ILE A 274 5.01 -18.65 -15.34
N TYR A 275 4.56 -17.96 -14.28
CA TYR A 275 3.14 -17.74 -13.99
C TYR A 275 2.58 -16.54 -14.77
N GLU A 276 1.35 -16.66 -15.27
CA GLU A 276 0.69 -15.64 -16.10
C GLU A 276 0.69 -14.26 -15.44
N ASN A 277 0.41 -14.19 -14.13
CA ASN A 277 0.30 -12.93 -13.41
C ASN A 277 1.62 -12.46 -12.79
N GLU A 278 2.69 -13.26 -12.79
CA GLU A 278 3.94 -12.93 -12.08
C GLU A 278 4.48 -11.57 -12.52
N ALA A 279 4.42 -11.31 -13.83
CA ALA A 279 4.83 -10.05 -14.40
C ALA A 279 4.05 -8.84 -13.87
N GLU A 280 2.73 -8.95 -13.76
CA GLU A 280 1.89 -7.88 -13.20
C GLU A 280 2.29 -7.61 -11.76
N PHE A 281 2.38 -8.63 -10.92
CA PHE A 281 2.72 -8.48 -9.51
C PHE A 281 4.15 -7.94 -9.29
N ARG A 282 5.15 -8.48 -10.00
CA ARG A 282 6.53 -7.96 -9.96
C ARG A 282 6.59 -6.50 -10.39
N SER A 283 5.78 -6.08 -11.37
CA SER A 283 5.72 -4.68 -11.80
C SER A 283 5.26 -3.75 -10.67
N LEU A 284 4.37 -4.20 -9.78
CA LEU A 284 3.88 -3.41 -8.64
C LEU A 284 5.02 -3.01 -7.71
N TYR A 285 6.01 -3.90 -7.49
CA TYR A 285 7.17 -3.56 -6.66
C TYR A 285 7.94 -2.35 -7.22
N VAL A 286 8.16 -2.30 -8.53
CA VAL A 286 8.83 -1.16 -9.17
C VAL A 286 8.02 0.13 -8.97
N LEU A 287 6.70 0.03 -9.16
CA LEU A 287 5.78 1.17 -9.06
C LEU A 287 5.60 1.66 -7.62
N LEU A 288 5.75 0.81 -6.62
CA LEU A 288 5.71 1.20 -5.20
C LEU A 288 6.95 2.02 -4.79
N HIS A 289 8.02 2.00 -5.60
CA HIS A 289 9.32 2.56 -5.25
C HIS A 289 9.82 3.58 -6.28
N LEU A 290 8.92 4.38 -6.88
CA LEU A 290 9.32 5.42 -7.84
C LEU A 290 10.23 6.49 -7.21
N ASP A 291 9.85 6.98 -6.02
CA ASP A 291 10.63 7.95 -5.24
C ASP A 291 11.55 7.24 -4.25
N SER A 292 12.72 6.82 -4.72
CA SER A 292 13.71 6.06 -3.96
C SER A 292 14.43 6.85 -2.85
N LYS A 293 13.83 7.90 -2.30
CA LYS A 293 14.50 8.88 -1.42
C LYS A 293 14.57 8.53 0.07
N GLY A 294 13.98 7.42 0.55
CA GLY A 294 14.00 7.21 2.02
C GLY A 294 13.87 5.81 2.62
N GLN A 295 13.28 4.81 1.98
CA GLN A 295 12.90 3.58 2.71
C GLN A 295 12.97 2.30 1.87
N GLN A 296 14.02 2.15 1.05
CA GLN A 296 14.22 0.90 0.33
C GLN A 296 15.12 -0.05 1.13
N THR A 297 14.61 -1.23 1.44
CA THR A 297 15.40 -2.31 2.05
C THR A 297 16.48 -2.83 1.08
N GLU A 298 16.25 -2.74 -0.24
CA GLU A 298 17.21 -3.10 -1.28
C GLU A 298 17.18 -2.12 -2.46
N SER A 299 18.29 -1.94 -3.17
CA SER A 299 18.30 -1.11 -4.38
C SER A 299 17.51 -1.77 -5.51
N LEU A 300 16.69 -1.00 -6.23
CA LEU A 300 16.01 -1.48 -7.45
C LEU A 300 16.97 -2.13 -8.45
N SER A 301 18.21 -1.64 -8.57
CA SER A 301 19.21 -2.25 -9.46
C SER A 301 19.53 -3.70 -9.09
N PHE A 302 19.63 -3.98 -7.79
CA PHE A 302 19.88 -5.32 -7.26
C PHE A 302 18.64 -6.19 -7.43
N TRP A 303 17.46 -5.65 -7.13
CA TRP A 303 16.19 -6.35 -7.33
C TRP A 303 16.00 -6.77 -8.79
N PHE A 304 16.23 -5.87 -9.76
CA PHE A 304 16.14 -6.19 -11.19
C PHE A 304 17.06 -7.32 -11.63
N SER A 305 18.22 -7.50 -10.98
CA SER A 305 19.16 -8.58 -11.33
C SER A 305 18.63 -9.99 -11.02
N ARG A 306 17.61 -10.08 -10.13
CA ARG A 306 16.99 -11.33 -9.69
C ARG A 306 15.71 -11.66 -10.45
N VAL A 307 15.15 -10.70 -11.19
CA VAL A 307 13.91 -10.92 -11.94
C VAL A 307 14.17 -11.79 -13.17
N PRO A 308 13.38 -12.86 -13.41
CA PRO A 308 13.52 -13.70 -14.59
C PRO A 308 13.47 -12.90 -15.90
N SER A 309 14.30 -13.29 -16.87
CA SER A 309 14.46 -12.53 -18.12
C SER A 309 13.16 -12.40 -18.95
N LEU A 310 12.28 -13.39 -18.90
CA LEU A 310 11.01 -13.38 -19.62
C LEU A 310 9.96 -12.52 -18.89
N VAL A 311 9.99 -12.44 -17.55
CA VAL A 311 9.23 -11.44 -16.78
C VAL A 311 9.71 -10.02 -17.12
N MET A 312 11.03 -9.82 -17.24
CA MET A 312 11.61 -8.52 -17.60
C MET A 312 11.20 -8.01 -19.00
N LYS A 313 10.83 -8.92 -19.91
CA LYS A 313 10.39 -8.62 -21.28
C LYS A 313 8.87 -8.48 -21.40
N SER A 314 8.12 -8.67 -20.31
CA SER A 314 6.66 -8.53 -20.33
C SER A 314 6.24 -7.08 -20.53
N LYS A 315 5.01 -6.87 -21.03
CA LYS A 315 4.44 -5.53 -21.20
C LYS A 315 4.29 -4.79 -19.85
N GLU A 316 3.96 -5.51 -18.78
CA GLU A 316 3.76 -4.97 -17.43
C GLU A 316 5.07 -4.42 -16.87
N MET A 317 6.18 -5.14 -17.07
CA MET A 317 7.49 -4.69 -16.62
C MET A 317 8.07 -3.59 -17.51
N HIS A 318 7.82 -3.65 -18.83
CA HIS A 318 8.15 -2.55 -19.74
C HIS A 318 7.46 -1.26 -19.33
N PHE A 319 6.14 -1.31 -19.06
CA PHE A 319 5.36 -0.19 -18.53
C PHE A 319 5.98 0.36 -17.24
N ALA A 320 6.21 -0.48 -16.23
CA ALA A 320 6.70 -0.02 -14.93
C ALA A 320 8.07 0.66 -15.02
N ARG A 321 8.99 0.12 -15.84
CA ARG A 321 10.31 0.72 -16.09
C ARG A 321 10.21 2.05 -16.84
N GLN A 322 9.27 2.17 -17.77
CA GLN A 322 9.05 3.39 -18.54
C GLN A 322 8.50 4.51 -17.65
N VAL A 323 7.51 4.19 -16.81
CA VAL A 323 6.96 5.08 -15.79
C VAL A 323 8.05 5.54 -14.81
N LEU A 324 8.85 4.61 -14.28
CA LEU A 324 9.99 4.93 -13.40
C LEU A 324 10.97 5.89 -14.05
N ARG A 325 11.31 5.67 -15.33
CA ARG A 325 12.21 6.55 -16.08
C ARG A 325 11.61 7.95 -16.22
N PHE A 326 10.34 8.05 -16.62
CA PHE A 326 9.69 9.35 -16.81
C PHE A 326 9.54 10.12 -15.50
N TYR A 327 9.19 9.44 -14.41
CA TYR A 327 9.12 10.04 -13.08
C TYR A 327 10.49 10.63 -12.67
N ARG A 328 11.56 9.84 -12.76
CA ARG A 328 12.92 10.27 -12.40
C ARG A 328 13.46 11.40 -13.28
N MET A 329 13.06 11.45 -14.54
CA MET A 329 13.44 12.53 -15.46
C MET A 329 12.59 13.80 -15.30
N GLY A 330 11.54 13.80 -14.46
CA GLY A 330 10.60 14.91 -14.37
C GLY A 330 9.77 15.12 -15.65
N ASN A 331 9.68 14.11 -16.51
CA ASN A 331 8.94 14.19 -17.78
C ASN A 331 7.45 13.92 -17.54
N TYR A 332 6.77 14.93 -16.99
CA TYR A 332 5.37 14.84 -16.58
C TYR A 332 4.43 14.44 -17.74
N ARG A 333 4.63 14.99 -18.94
CA ARG A 333 3.79 14.70 -20.10
C ARG A 333 3.86 13.23 -20.48
N SER A 334 5.07 12.69 -20.62
CA SER A 334 5.23 11.29 -21.02
C SER A 334 4.77 10.35 -19.91
N PHE A 335 5.00 10.71 -18.64
CA PHE A 335 4.47 9.98 -17.50
C PHE A 335 2.94 9.87 -17.55
N LEU A 336 2.23 11.00 -17.62
CA LEU A 336 0.77 11.03 -17.61
C LEU A 336 0.17 10.31 -18.83
N CYS A 337 0.69 10.56 -20.03
CA CYS A 337 0.22 9.88 -21.25
C CYS A 337 0.42 8.36 -21.17
N THR A 338 1.57 7.88 -20.66
CA THR A 338 1.84 6.44 -20.54
C THR A 338 0.94 5.79 -19.52
N VAL A 339 0.78 6.41 -18.34
CA VAL A 339 -0.13 5.91 -17.29
C VAL A 339 -1.57 5.83 -17.83
N SER A 340 -2.03 6.82 -18.59
CA SER A 340 -3.37 6.82 -19.20
C SER A 340 -3.56 5.75 -20.26
N ALA A 341 -2.56 5.54 -21.12
CA ALA A 341 -2.70 4.62 -22.24
C ALA A 341 -2.54 3.14 -21.85
N GLU A 342 -1.64 2.84 -20.91
CA GLU A 342 -1.12 1.47 -20.75
C GLU A 342 -1.34 0.83 -19.37
N ALA A 343 -1.62 1.62 -18.32
CA ALA A 343 -1.66 1.07 -16.97
C ALA A 343 -2.70 -0.06 -16.83
N SER A 344 -2.39 -1.09 -16.05
CA SER A 344 -3.43 -1.97 -15.51
C SER A 344 -4.19 -1.26 -14.39
N TYR A 345 -5.35 -1.78 -13.99
CA TYR A 345 -6.11 -1.20 -12.86
C TYR A 345 -5.29 -1.23 -11.56
N LEU A 346 -4.62 -2.35 -11.26
CA LEU A 346 -3.79 -2.48 -10.06
C LEU A 346 -2.58 -1.54 -10.12
N GLN A 347 -1.93 -1.44 -11.27
CA GLN A 347 -0.81 -0.52 -11.47
C GLN A 347 -1.24 0.94 -11.28
N TYR A 348 -2.41 1.33 -11.82
CA TYR A 348 -2.95 2.68 -11.62
C TYR A 348 -3.25 2.97 -10.15
N CYS A 349 -3.90 2.06 -9.42
CA CYS A 349 -4.17 2.22 -7.99
C CYS A 349 -2.90 2.51 -7.16
N ILE A 350 -1.76 1.90 -7.55
CA ILE A 350 -0.46 2.17 -6.92
C ILE A 350 0.12 3.52 -7.37
N ILE A 351 0.06 3.85 -8.66
CA ILE A 351 0.72 5.05 -9.21
C ILE A 351 -0.03 6.34 -8.89
N GLU A 352 -1.32 6.28 -8.56
CA GLU A 352 -2.18 7.46 -8.41
C GLU A 352 -1.61 8.59 -7.53
N HIS A 353 -0.92 8.30 -6.41
CA HIS A 353 -0.34 9.40 -5.61
C HIS A 353 0.82 10.09 -6.33
N TYR A 354 1.61 9.35 -7.09
CA TYR A 354 2.66 9.93 -7.93
C TYR A 354 2.07 10.75 -9.08
N VAL A 355 0.85 10.45 -9.56
CA VAL A 355 0.16 11.30 -10.55
C VAL A 355 -0.01 12.71 -10.01
N ASN A 356 -0.48 12.85 -8.77
CA ASN A 356 -0.68 14.16 -8.14
C ASN A 356 0.65 14.90 -7.93
N GLU A 357 1.69 14.20 -7.49
CA GLU A 357 3.04 14.77 -7.37
C GLU A 357 3.56 15.27 -8.73
N VAL A 358 3.39 14.48 -9.79
CA VAL A 358 3.81 14.82 -11.15
C VAL A 358 3.00 15.99 -11.71
N GLN A 359 1.70 16.06 -11.42
CA GLN A 359 0.86 17.20 -11.79
C GLN A 359 1.29 18.48 -11.06
N ALA A 360 1.60 18.41 -9.76
CA ALA A 360 2.11 19.54 -9.00
C ALA A 360 3.47 20.03 -9.54
N LEU A 361 4.36 19.09 -9.89
CA LEU A 361 5.64 19.38 -10.53
C LEU A 361 5.45 20.11 -11.87
N ALA A 362 4.51 19.64 -12.69
CA ALA A 362 4.20 20.24 -13.99
C ALA A 362 3.66 21.67 -13.86
N VAL A 363 2.73 21.90 -12.92
CA VAL A 363 2.23 23.24 -12.59
C VAL A 363 3.36 24.15 -12.13
N SER A 364 4.25 23.65 -11.28
CA SER A 364 5.44 24.39 -10.82
C SER A 364 6.32 24.82 -12.00
N TYR A 365 6.60 23.91 -12.94
CA TYR A 365 7.39 24.25 -14.14
C TYR A 365 6.71 25.30 -15.00
N ILE A 366 5.39 25.19 -15.23
CA ILE A 366 4.64 26.14 -16.06
C ILE A 366 4.59 27.52 -15.39
N ASN A 367 4.39 27.58 -14.08
CA ASN A 367 4.45 28.82 -13.32
C ASN A 367 5.83 29.50 -13.43
N ASN A 368 6.93 28.74 -13.41
CA ASN A 368 8.29 29.29 -13.38
C ASN A 368 8.91 29.57 -14.76
N CYS A 369 8.59 28.78 -15.79
CA CYS A 369 9.29 28.80 -17.08
C CYS A 369 8.69 29.76 -18.12
N CYS A 370 7.50 30.31 -17.90
CA CYS A 370 6.90 31.23 -18.86
C CYS A 370 7.67 32.57 -18.93
N TYR A 371 8.38 32.77 -20.04
CA TYR A 371 9.25 33.93 -20.29
C TYR A 371 8.49 35.26 -20.40
N LYS A 372 7.21 35.23 -20.79
CA LYS A 372 6.32 36.38 -20.83
C LYS A 372 5.30 36.25 -19.71
N LEU A 373 4.94 37.35 -19.04
CA LEU A 373 3.87 37.44 -18.03
C LEU A 373 2.47 37.18 -18.63
N HIS A 374 2.37 36.46 -19.76
CA HIS A 374 1.09 36.08 -20.32
C HIS A 374 0.51 34.95 -19.50
N PRO A 375 -0.73 35.10 -19.00
CA PRO A 375 -1.43 34.03 -18.33
C PRO A 375 -1.52 32.78 -19.23
N TYR A 376 -1.29 31.61 -18.64
CA TYR A 376 -1.36 30.34 -19.35
C TYR A 376 -2.82 29.87 -19.41
N PRO A 377 -3.41 29.60 -20.59
CA PRO A 377 -4.81 29.17 -20.68
C PRO A 377 -5.08 27.88 -19.91
N LEU A 378 -6.07 27.91 -19.02
CA LEU A 378 -6.38 26.79 -18.13
C LEU A 378 -6.93 25.58 -18.91
N GLU A 379 -7.65 25.82 -20.01
CA GLU A 379 -8.12 24.78 -20.93
C GLU A 379 -6.94 23.96 -21.52
N HIS A 380 -5.86 24.62 -21.94
CA HIS A 380 -4.69 23.93 -22.48
C HIS A 380 -3.95 23.16 -21.38
N LEU A 381 -3.83 23.76 -20.19
CA LEU A 381 -3.21 23.11 -19.04
C LEU A 381 -4.01 21.88 -18.58
N SER A 382 -5.34 21.98 -18.61
CA SER A 382 -6.28 20.88 -18.33
C SER A 382 -6.01 19.69 -19.24
N LYS A 383 -5.89 19.91 -20.56
CA LYS A 383 -5.54 18.86 -21.53
C LYS A 383 -4.15 18.26 -21.27
N LEU A 384 -3.17 19.10 -20.92
CA LEU A 384 -1.79 18.66 -20.67
C LEU A 384 -1.65 17.81 -19.40
N LEU A 385 -2.37 18.18 -18.34
CA LEU A 385 -2.35 17.48 -17.04
C LEU A 385 -3.37 16.36 -16.95
N MET A 386 -4.18 16.18 -17.99
CA MET A 386 -5.28 15.22 -18.03
C MET A 386 -6.27 15.46 -16.87
N MET A 387 -6.47 16.74 -16.55
CA MET A 387 -7.31 17.22 -15.46
C MET A 387 -8.57 17.90 -16.01
N LYS A 388 -9.75 17.78 -15.39
CA LYS A 388 -10.89 18.65 -15.73
C LYS A 388 -10.55 20.08 -15.35
N GLU A 389 -11.05 21.06 -16.11
CA GLU A 389 -10.70 22.46 -15.86
C GLU A 389 -11.14 22.97 -14.48
N SER A 390 -12.31 22.55 -13.98
CA SER A 390 -12.78 22.86 -12.61
C SER A 390 -11.87 22.29 -11.53
N ASP A 391 -11.38 21.08 -11.76
CA ASP A 391 -10.54 20.36 -10.80
C ASP A 391 -9.13 20.96 -10.83
N LEU A 392 -8.67 21.39 -12.01
CA LEU A 392 -7.40 22.07 -12.21
C LEU A 392 -7.37 23.43 -11.53
N GLU A 393 -8.45 24.20 -11.61
CA GLU A 393 -8.56 25.46 -10.88
C GLU A 393 -8.42 25.23 -9.36
N SER A 394 -9.17 24.26 -8.83
CA SER A 394 -9.09 23.87 -7.42
C SER A 394 -7.69 23.38 -7.03
N PHE A 395 -7.04 22.61 -7.91
CA PHE A 395 -5.68 22.11 -7.75
C PHE A 395 -4.64 23.24 -7.73
N CYS A 396 -4.77 24.22 -8.62
CA CYS A 396 -3.93 25.42 -8.63
C CYS A 396 -4.06 26.19 -7.31
N HIS A 397 -5.29 26.39 -6.81
CA HIS A 397 -5.52 27.04 -5.52
C HIS A 397 -4.90 26.28 -4.35
N ALA A 398 -4.99 24.95 -4.33
CA ALA A 398 -4.32 24.15 -3.32
C ALA A 398 -2.79 24.14 -3.44
N CYS A 399 -2.26 24.41 -4.64
CA CYS A 399 -0.84 24.70 -4.83
C CYS A 399 -0.47 26.14 -4.43
N GLY A 400 -1.40 26.94 -3.89
CA GLY A 400 -1.18 28.34 -3.51
C GLY A 400 -1.17 29.31 -4.68
N LEU A 401 -1.69 28.91 -5.85
CA LEU A 401 -1.74 29.73 -7.06
C LEU A 401 -3.14 30.32 -7.26
N GLU A 402 -3.19 31.57 -7.70
CA GLU A 402 -4.40 32.23 -8.13
C GLU A 402 -4.64 32.00 -9.62
N THR A 403 -5.91 31.96 -10.03
CA THR A 403 -6.36 31.89 -11.42
C THR A 403 -7.10 33.18 -11.76
N SER A 404 -7.05 33.59 -13.04
CA SER A 404 -7.76 34.77 -13.54
C SER A 404 -8.77 34.36 -14.60
N SER A 405 -9.96 34.96 -14.57
CA SER A 405 -10.97 34.85 -15.63
C SER A 405 -10.98 36.13 -16.46
N ASP A 406 -11.04 36.00 -17.78
CA ASP A 406 -11.36 37.13 -18.64
C ASP A 406 -12.88 37.39 -18.68
N GLY A 407 -13.28 38.47 -19.37
CA GLY A 407 -14.69 38.87 -19.52
C GLY A 407 -15.54 37.89 -20.34
N ASP A 408 -14.89 36.99 -21.09
CA ASP A 408 -15.53 35.93 -21.88
C ASP A 408 -15.64 34.62 -21.08
N GLY A 409 -15.17 34.59 -19.83
CA GLY A 409 -15.20 33.43 -18.95
C GLY A 409 -14.03 32.45 -19.14
N ASN A 410 -13.04 32.76 -19.99
CA ASN A 410 -11.87 31.92 -20.15
C ASN A 410 -10.94 32.08 -18.95
N LYS A 411 -10.58 30.94 -18.36
CA LYS A 411 -9.68 30.91 -17.21
C LYS A 411 -8.24 30.78 -17.65
N SER A 412 -7.35 31.39 -16.88
CA SER A 412 -5.92 31.35 -17.12
C SER A 412 -5.15 31.37 -15.80
N LEU A 413 -3.94 30.84 -15.83
CA LEU A 413 -3.00 30.83 -14.73
C LEU A 413 -1.96 31.94 -14.93
N PRO A 414 -2.00 33.03 -14.15
CA PRO A 414 -0.89 33.97 -14.09
C PRO A 414 0.42 33.27 -13.73
N THR A 415 1.49 33.60 -14.44
CA THR A 415 2.80 32.96 -14.28
C THR A 415 3.69 33.73 -13.30
N LYS A 416 4.72 33.09 -12.76
CA LYS A 416 5.71 33.65 -11.80
C LYS A 416 5.13 34.03 -10.44
N GLN A 417 4.09 33.33 -10.00
CA GLN A 417 3.58 33.46 -8.64
C GLN A 417 4.55 32.80 -7.65
N THR A 418 4.96 33.52 -6.61
CA THR A 418 5.94 33.05 -5.61
C THR A 418 5.32 32.22 -4.49
N THR A 419 3.99 32.12 -4.47
CA THR A 419 3.17 31.45 -3.44
C THR A 419 3.05 29.94 -3.64
N PHE A 420 3.70 29.38 -4.67
CA PHE A 420 3.63 27.95 -4.97
C PHE A 420 4.04 27.09 -3.78
N CYS A 421 3.21 26.12 -3.46
CA CYS A 421 3.50 25.04 -2.51
C CYS A 421 2.95 23.72 -3.05
N ASN A 422 3.48 22.60 -2.55
CA ASN A 422 2.89 21.31 -2.87
C ASN A 422 1.52 21.18 -2.17
N PRO A 423 0.50 20.66 -2.86
CA PRO A 423 -0.83 20.51 -2.28
C PRO A 423 -0.76 19.55 -1.08
N ARG A 424 -1.39 19.95 0.03
CA ARG A 424 -1.48 19.11 1.24
C ARG A 424 -2.57 18.05 1.12
N GLU A 425 -3.58 18.32 0.31
CA GLU A 425 -4.70 17.42 0.05
C GLU A 425 -4.42 16.61 -1.23
N VAL A 426 -4.78 15.33 -1.18
CA VAL A 426 -4.72 14.44 -2.35
C VAL A 426 -5.92 14.76 -3.22
N PHE A 427 -5.68 15.41 -4.36
CA PHE A 427 -6.74 15.62 -5.34
C PHE A 427 -7.05 14.30 -6.01
N LYS A 428 -8.32 13.93 -6.08
CA LYS A 428 -8.71 12.86 -6.98
C LYS A 428 -8.54 13.41 -8.37
N ALA A 429 -7.73 12.77 -9.20
CA ALA A 429 -7.79 12.96 -10.64
C ALA A 429 -9.12 12.37 -11.12
N THR A 430 -10.21 13.06 -10.80
CA THR A 430 -11.58 12.81 -11.25
C THR A 430 -11.59 12.62 -12.76
N SER A 431 -10.64 13.23 -13.48
CA SER A 431 -10.52 13.22 -14.93
C SER A 431 -9.56 12.30 -15.64
N PHE A 432 -9.02 11.29 -14.96
CA PHE A 432 -8.70 10.03 -15.64
C PHE A 432 -10.00 9.26 -16.01
N TRP A 433 -11.06 10.00 -16.41
CA TRP A 433 -12.46 9.59 -16.54
C TRP A 433 -12.55 8.28 -17.35
N ASP A 434 -13.37 7.35 -16.84
CA ASP A 434 -13.68 6.00 -17.36
C ASP A 434 -12.76 4.82 -16.99
N PHE A 435 -11.61 5.04 -16.33
CA PHE A 435 -10.78 3.90 -15.89
C PHE A 435 -11.41 3.09 -14.74
N SER A 436 -12.06 3.77 -13.79
CA SER A 436 -12.79 3.13 -12.70
C SER A 436 -14.08 2.47 -13.20
N SER A 437 -14.97 3.16 -13.92
CA SER A 437 -16.27 2.58 -14.24
C SER A 437 -16.22 1.37 -15.18
N ARG A 438 -15.36 1.35 -16.21
CA ARG A 438 -15.32 0.23 -17.20
C ARG A 438 -14.44 -0.97 -16.80
N LYS A 439 -13.54 -0.83 -15.82
CA LYS A 439 -12.69 -1.93 -15.32
C LYS A 439 -12.99 -2.35 -13.89
N VAL A 440 -13.62 -1.52 -13.05
CA VAL A 440 -14.19 -1.97 -11.77
C VAL A 440 -15.28 -3.01 -12.03
N GLU A 441 -16.10 -2.83 -13.08
CA GLU A 441 -17.05 -3.84 -13.57
C GLU A 441 -16.38 -5.16 -14.00
N ARG A 442 -15.09 -5.13 -14.37
CA ARG A 442 -14.34 -6.35 -14.70
C ARG A 442 -13.76 -7.05 -13.49
N LEU A 443 -13.50 -6.36 -12.39
CA LEU A 443 -13.12 -7.00 -11.13
C LEU A 443 -14.32 -7.68 -10.48
N THR A 444 -15.48 -7.03 -10.46
CA THR A 444 -16.74 -7.69 -10.07
C THR A 444 -17.02 -8.89 -10.97
N ALA A 445 -16.84 -8.78 -12.29
CA ALA A 445 -16.97 -9.93 -13.19
C ALA A 445 -15.91 -11.03 -12.97
N PHE A 446 -14.68 -10.70 -12.55
CA PHE A 446 -13.62 -11.69 -12.29
C PHE A 446 -13.87 -12.44 -10.97
N PHE A 447 -14.38 -11.77 -9.94
CA PHE A 447 -14.79 -12.40 -8.69
C PHE A 447 -16.07 -13.24 -8.86
N GLU A 448 -17.01 -12.82 -9.71
CA GLU A 448 -18.17 -13.63 -10.13
C GLU A 448 -17.77 -14.89 -10.92
N ILE A 449 -16.79 -14.80 -11.83
CA ILE A 449 -16.31 -15.96 -12.61
C ILE A 449 -15.66 -17.01 -11.69
N ALA A 450 -14.96 -16.59 -10.63
CA ALA A 450 -14.41 -17.50 -9.63
C ALA A 450 -15.52 -18.22 -8.83
N GLY A 451 -16.62 -17.53 -8.51
CA GLY A 451 -17.81 -18.12 -7.87
C GLY A 451 -18.58 -19.08 -8.77
N LEU A 452 -18.70 -18.77 -10.06
CA LEU A 452 -19.39 -19.63 -11.05
C LEU A 452 -18.59 -20.88 -11.40
N LEU A 453 -17.25 -20.81 -11.41
CA LEU A 453 -16.40 -22.00 -11.58
C LEU A 453 -16.50 -22.93 -10.36
N ALA A 454 -16.61 -22.41 -9.13
CA ALA A 454 -16.83 -23.23 -7.93
C ALA A 454 -18.18 -23.98 -7.97
N LEU A 455 -19.24 -23.35 -8.49
CA LEU A 455 -20.54 -24.01 -8.69
C LEU A 455 -20.51 -25.08 -9.80
N LYS A 456 -19.67 -24.90 -10.83
CA LYS A 456 -19.55 -25.88 -11.92
C LYS A 456 -18.77 -27.14 -11.52
N TYR A 457 -17.91 -27.06 -10.50
CA TYR A 457 -17.12 -28.19 -9.98
C TYR A 457 -17.73 -28.86 -8.73
N MET A 458 -18.75 -28.28 -8.09
CA MET A 458 -19.44 -28.83 -6.91
C MET A 458 -20.74 -29.62 -7.20
N GLY A 459 -20.91 -30.11 -8.42
CA GLY A 459 -21.76 -31.27 -8.68
C GLY A 459 -23.13 -30.99 -9.31
N LEU A 460 -23.32 -31.61 -10.48
CA LEU A 460 -24.58 -32.28 -10.85
C LEU A 460 -24.20 -33.50 -11.70
N GLY A 461 -23.67 -34.50 -11.01
CA GLY A 461 -23.71 -35.87 -11.49
C GLY A 461 -25.12 -36.41 -11.31
N TYR A 462 -25.67 -36.97 -12.40
CA TYR A 462 -26.78 -37.92 -12.41
C TYR A 462 -28.14 -37.46 -11.85
N PHE A 463 -29.00 -36.96 -12.72
CA PHE A 463 -30.39 -37.45 -12.75
C PHE A 463 -30.69 -38.04 -14.13
N LYS A 464 -30.74 -39.38 -14.15
CA LYS A 464 -31.24 -40.20 -15.25
C LYS A 464 -32.71 -39.84 -15.50
N LEU A 465 -33.02 -39.35 -16.69
CA LEU A 465 -34.35 -39.48 -17.26
C LEU A 465 -34.60 -40.98 -17.52
N VAL A 466 -35.46 -41.59 -16.72
CA VAL A 466 -36.18 -42.82 -17.11
C VAL A 466 -37.59 -42.37 -17.52
N LYS A 467 -38.02 -42.93 -18.65
CA LYS A 467 -39.25 -42.72 -19.41
C LYS A 467 -40.51 -42.51 -18.58
#